data_AF-A0A4S3TPM8-F1
#
_entry.id   AF-A0A4S3TPM8-F1
#
_cell.length_a   1.000
_cell.length_b   1.000
_cell.length_c   1.000
_cell.angle_alpha   90.00
_cell.angle_beta   90.00
_cell.angle_gamma   90.00
#
_symmetry.space_group_name_H-M   'P 1'
#
loop_
_entity.id
_entity.type
_entity.pdbx_description
1 polymer ?
#
loop_
_entity_poly.entity_id
_entity_poly.type
_entity_poly.pdbx_seq_one_letter_code
_entity_poly.pdbx_strand_id
1 'polypeptide(L)'
;MALTAEVLGMLSFTLLTFWGLATWALVRTLRQEGRKVEILRHQDRMDTYSPQALAELREWIDAHPDDPLADTARERYNECVETLRQTDSHFYDWSDREIANLERL
;
A
#
# COMPACT_ATOMS: atom_id res chain seq x y z
N MET A 1 16.83 -42.94 39.33
CA MET A 1 15.78 -42.20 40.08
C MET A 1 14.73 -41.78 39.08
N ALA A 2 13.46 -42.18 39.26
CA ALA A 2 12.38 -41.72 38.41
C ALA A 2 12.08 -40.24 38.70
N LEU A 3 11.89 -39.43 37.67
CA LEU A 3 11.46 -38.04 37.81
C LEU A 3 10.08 -38.02 38.49
N THR A 4 9.93 -37.28 39.57
CA THR A 4 8.62 -37.14 40.24
C THR A 4 7.65 -36.39 39.32
N ALA A 5 6.36 -36.68 39.48
CA ALA A 5 5.31 -36.05 38.67
C ALA A 5 5.35 -34.52 38.73
N GLU A 6 5.78 -33.96 39.87
CA GLU A 6 5.94 -32.52 40.08
C GLU A 6 7.02 -31.93 39.17
N VAL A 7 8.17 -32.62 39.06
CA VAL A 7 9.28 -32.17 38.20
C VAL A 7 8.88 -32.24 36.72
N LEU A 8 8.17 -33.30 36.31
CA LEU A 8 7.64 -33.41 34.95
C LEU A 8 6.60 -32.32 34.65
N GLY A 9 5.75 -31.98 35.62
CA GLY A 9 4.78 -30.90 35.52
C GLY A 9 5.45 -29.54 35.33
N MET A 10 6.47 -29.24 36.15
CA MET A 10 7.21 -27.99 36.07
C MET A 10 8.00 -27.85 34.76
N LEU A 11 8.64 -28.93 34.29
CA LEU A 11 9.34 -28.96 33.00
C LEU A 11 8.38 -28.76 31.82
N SER A 12 7.23 -29.44 31.84
CA SER A 12 6.22 -29.29 30.78
C SER A 12 5.64 -27.88 30.77
N PHE A 13 5.36 -27.32 31.95
CA PHE A 13 4.86 -25.96 32.08
C PHE A 13 5.86 -24.95 31.53
N THR A 14 7.13 -25.01 31.94
CA THR A 14 8.16 -24.09 31.44
C THR A 14 8.36 -24.20 29.94
N LEU A 15 8.37 -25.42 29.39
CA LEU A 15 8.49 -25.63 27.95
C LEU A 15 7.31 -25.02 27.21
N LEU A 16 6.08 -25.30 27.63
CA LEU A 16 4.86 -24.80 27.01
C LEU A 16 4.70 -23.28 27.15
N THR A 17 5.02 -22.72 28.32
CA THR A 17 4.96 -21.27 28.53
C THR A 17 5.96 -20.57 27.63
N PHE A 18 7.22 -21.02 27.59
CA PHE A 18 8.24 -20.36 26.79
C PHE A 18 7.96 -20.50 25.29
N TRP A 19 7.78 -21.72 24.80
CA TRP A 19 7.56 -21.96 23.37
C TRP A 19 6.17 -21.50 22.91
N GLY A 20 5.15 -21.68 23.74
CA GLY A 20 3.79 -21.27 23.43
C GLY A 20 3.68 -19.75 23.32
N LEU A 21 4.22 -19.00 24.29
CA LEU A 21 4.20 -17.53 24.23
C LEU A 21 5.07 -17.00 23.10
N ALA A 22 6.27 -17.55 22.89
CA ALA A 22 7.14 -17.11 21.80
C ALA A 22 6.50 -17.36 20.42
N THR A 23 5.94 -18.54 20.20
CA THR A 23 5.25 -18.89 18.95
C THR A 23 4.01 -18.03 18.75
N TRP A 24 3.21 -17.83 19.81
CA TRP A 24 2.03 -16.98 19.76
C TRP A 24 2.40 -15.55 19.42
N ALA A 25 3.41 -14.98 20.08
CA ALA A 25 3.89 -13.63 19.81
C ALA A 25 4.40 -13.49 18.37
N LEU A 26 5.17 -14.46 17.87
CA LEU A 26 5.63 -14.48 16.49
C LEU A 26 4.46 -14.50 15.49
N VAL A 27 3.51 -15.42 15.67
CA VAL A 27 2.33 -15.53 14.80
C VAL A 27 1.46 -14.28 14.87
N ARG A 28 1.30 -13.70 16.06
CA ARG A 28 0.57 -12.44 16.30
C ARG A 28 1.23 -11.30 15.53
N THR A 29 2.55 -11.16 15.63
CA THR A 29 3.33 -10.12 14.94
C THR A 29 3.25 -10.30 13.43
N LEU A 30 3.53 -11.50 12.93
CA LEU A 30 3.46 -11.80 11.49
C LEU A 30 2.05 -11.57 10.92
N ARG A 31 0.98 -11.88 11.67
CA ARG A 31 -0.40 -11.58 11.24
C ARG A 31 -0.71 -10.08 11.27
N GLN A 32 -0.15 -9.32 12.22
CA GLN A 32 -0.30 -7.86 12.23
C GLN A 32 0.46 -7.22 11.08
N GLU A 33 1.66 -7.69 10.79
CA GLU A 33 2.46 -7.25 9.66
C GLU A 33 1.81 -7.65 8.35
N GLY A 34 1.28 -8.87 8.21
CA GLY A 34 0.53 -9.29 7.03
C GLY A 34 -0.67 -8.39 6.74
N ARG A 35 -1.44 -8.01 7.76
CA ARG A 35 -2.55 -7.07 7.61
C ARG A 35 -2.09 -5.66 7.24
N LYS A 36 -0.95 -5.22 7.76
CA LYS A 36 -0.34 -3.93 7.36
C LYS A 36 0.19 -3.97 5.93
N VAL A 37 0.80 -5.07 5.50
CA VAL A 37 1.27 -5.28 4.13
C VAL A 37 0.09 -5.33 3.16
N GLU A 38 -1.04 -5.91 3.54
CA GLU A 38 -2.26 -5.91 2.74
C GLU A 38 -2.82 -4.49 2.55
N ILE A 39 -2.79 -3.66 3.59
CA ILE A 39 -3.15 -2.23 3.52
C ILE A 39 -2.15 -1.46 2.63
N LEU A 40 -0.84 -1.68 2.81
CA LEU A 40 0.19 -1.02 2.00
C LEU A 40 0.14 -1.44 0.52
N ARG A 41 -0.18 -2.71 0.22
CA ARG A 41 -0.38 -3.19 -1.15
C ARG A 41 -1.58 -2.55 -1.85
N HIS A 42 -2.62 -2.17 -1.10
CA HIS A 42 -3.71 -1.37 -1.66
C HIS A 42 -3.30 0.09 -1.87
N GLN A 43 -2.33 0.61 -1.11
CA GLN A 43 -1.87 1.99 -1.21
C GLN A 43 -0.84 2.24 -2.32
N ASP A 44 -0.20 1.19 -2.86
CA ASP A 44 0.96 1.32 -3.77
C ASP A 44 0.59 1.79 -5.19
N ARG A 45 -0.69 1.98 -5.50
CA ARG A 45 -1.18 2.48 -6.80
C ARG A 45 -2.39 3.41 -6.65
N MET A 46 -2.39 4.20 -5.59
CA MET A 46 -3.45 5.20 -5.39
C MET A 46 -3.29 6.33 -6.40
N ASP A 47 -4.38 6.68 -7.06
CA ASP A 47 -4.45 7.85 -7.93
C ASP A 47 -3.97 9.09 -7.15
N THR A 48 -2.84 9.67 -7.56
CA THR A 48 -2.21 10.78 -6.83
C THR A 48 -3.00 12.09 -6.94
N TYR A 49 -3.76 12.23 -8.03
CA TYR A 49 -4.56 13.41 -8.33
C TYR A 49 -6.03 13.05 -8.49
N SER A 50 -6.91 13.91 -7.99
CA SER A 50 -8.34 13.85 -8.31
C SER A 50 -8.57 14.25 -9.78
N PRO A 51 -9.74 13.93 -10.37
CA PRO A 51 -10.06 14.34 -11.73
C PRO A 51 -9.90 15.84 -11.99
N GLN A 52 -10.29 16.67 -11.02
CA GLN A 52 -10.14 18.12 -11.09
C GLN A 52 -8.68 18.55 -11.03
N ALA A 53 -7.90 17.99 -10.09
CA ALA A 53 -6.49 18.34 -9.94
C ALA A 53 -5.66 17.93 -11.17
N LEU A 54 -5.97 16.79 -11.79
CA LEU A 54 -5.28 16.34 -13.00
C LEU A 54 -5.64 17.22 -14.22
N ALA A 55 -6.88 17.71 -14.30
CA ALA A 55 -7.31 18.66 -15.32
C ALA A 55 -6.63 20.02 -15.16
N GLU A 56 -6.55 20.54 -13.93
CA GLU A 56 -5.83 21.78 -13.61
C GLU A 56 -4.34 21.67 -13.93
N LEU A 57 -3.72 20.52 -13.63
CA LEU A 57 -2.32 20.27 -13.98
C LEU A 57 -2.09 20.32 -15.49
N ARG A 58 -2.99 19.71 -16.28
CA ARG A 58 -2.94 19.78 -17.74
C ARG A 58 -3.07 21.20 -18.25
N GLU A 59 -4.07 21.94 -17.77
CA GLU A 59 -4.28 23.34 -18.16
C GLU A 59 -3.04 24.20 -17.83
N TRP A 60 -2.44 23.97 -16.66
CA TRP A 60 -1.22 24.67 -16.27
C TRP A 60 -0.04 24.37 -17.19
N ILE A 61 0.16 23.09 -17.57
CA ILE A 61 1.21 22.66 -18.53
C ILE A 61 1.00 23.33 -19.89
N ASP A 62 -0.23 23.34 -20.40
CA ASP A 62 -0.57 23.93 -21.70
C ASP A 62 -0.37 25.45 -21.70
N ALA A 63 -0.64 26.11 -20.56
CA ALA A 63 -0.47 27.55 -20.41
C ALA A 63 1.00 27.99 -20.19
N HIS A 64 1.87 27.10 -19.71
CA HIS A 64 3.25 27.42 -19.33
C HIS A 64 4.27 26.45 -19.95
N PRO A 65 4.36 26.35 -21.29
CA PRO A 65 5.22 25.35 -21.94
C PRO A 65 6.72 25.59 -21.72
N ASP A 66 7.14 26.83 -21.49
CA ASP A 66 8.54 27.23 -21.30
C ASP A 66 8.94 27.37 -19.82
N ASP A 67 8.05 27.00 -18.89
CA ASP A 67 8.37 27.07 -17.46
C ASP A 67 9.41 25.98 -17.09
N PRO A 68 10.40 26.28 -16.24
CA PRO A 68 11.40 25.32 -15.79
C PRO A 68 10.82 24.03 -15.15
N LEU A 69 9.59 24.09 -14.64
CA LEU A 69 8.89 22.96 -14.03
C LEU A 69 7.95 22.23 -15.00
N ALA A 70 7.75 22.73 -16.22
CA ALA A 70 6.81 22.16 -17.20
C ALA A 70 7.10 20.70 -17.53
N ASP A 71 8.38 20.35 -17.70
CA ASP A 71 8.79 18.98 -17.99
C ASP A 71 8.52 18.03 -16.81
N THR A 72 8.76 18.50 -15.58
CA THR A 72 8.45 17.72 -14.37
C THR A 72 6.93 17.55 -14.21
N ALA A 73 6.15 18.58 -14.47
CA ALA A 73 4.70 18.52 -14.44
C ALA A 73 4.16 17.53 -15.47
N ARG A 74 4.71 17.52 -16.70
CA ARG A 74 4.36 16.57 -17.75
C ARG A 74 4.69 15.12 -17.36
N GLU A 75 5.85 14.89 -16.77
CA GLU A 75 6.23 13.56 -16.26
C GLU A 75 5.25 13.07 -15.19
N ARG A 76 4.90 13.92 -14.22
CA ARG A 76 3.93 13.59 -13.16
C ARG A 76 2.52 13.35 -13.68
N TYR A 77 2.08 14.15 -14.65
CA TYR A 77 0.81 13.93 -15.32
C TYR A 77 0.77 12.55 -15.99
N ASN A 78 1.81 12.22 -16.76
CA ASN A 78 1.90 10.94 -17.47
C ASN A 78 2.01 9.74 -16.54
N GLU A 79 2.68 9.87 -15.39
CA GLU A 79 2.76 8.86 -14.33
C GLU A 79 1.37 8.57 -13.73
N CYS A 80 0.60 9.62 -13.45
CA CYS A 80 -0.76 9.48 -12.91
C CYS A 80 -1.70 8.81 -13.92
N VAL A 81 -1.64 9.20 -15.21
CA VAL A 81 -2.46 8.59 -16.27
C VAL A 81 -2.16 7.10 -16.42
N GLU A 82 -0.90 6.68 -16.34
CA GLU A 82 -0.56 5.25 -16.37
C GLU A 82 -1.03 4.50 -15.13
N THR A 83 -0.89 5.09 -13.95
CA THR A 83 -1.35 4.46 -12.70
C THR A 83 -2.86 4.22 -12.73
N LEU A 84 -3.63 5.20 -13.23
CA LEU A 84 -5.08 5.09 -13.44
C LEU A 84 -5.44 3.99 -14.43
N ARG A 85 -4.69 3.82 -15.52
CA ARG A 85 -4.99 2.80 -16.53
C ARG A 85 -4.66 1.37 -16.08
N GLN A 86 -3.73 1.22 -15.14
CA GLN A 86 -3.23 -0.09 -14.74
C GLN A 86 -3.90 -0.61 -13.45
N THR A 87 -4.73 0.19 -12.78
CA THR A 87 -5.31 -0.13 -11.47
C THR A 87 -6.83 -0.16 -11.56
N ASP A 88 -7.44 -1.25 -11.09
CA ASP A 88 -8.90 -1.42 -11.13
C ASP A 88 -9.63 -0.74 -9.96
N SER A 89 -8.88 -0.18 -9.00
CA SER A 89 -9.39 0.46 -7.79
C SER A 89 -8.88 1.88 -7.69
N HIS A 90 -9.80 2.84 -7.68
CA HIS A 90 -9.51 4.26 -7.60
C HIS A 90 -9.90 4.81 -6.24
N PHE A 91 -9.08 5.72 -5.70
CA PHE A 91 -9.38 6.41 -4.45
C PHE A 91 -10.40 7.53 -4.66
N TYR A 92 -10.28 8.23 -5.78
CA TYR A 92 -11.22 9.27 -6.19
C TYR A 92 -12.31 8.69 -7.10
N ASP A 93 -13.43 9.40 -7.21
CA ASP A 93 -14.59 9.02 -8.02
C ASP A 93 -14.32 9.18 -9.54
N TRP A 94 -13.32 8.45 -10.05
CA TRP A 94 -13.03 8.37 -11.47
C TRP A 94 -14.07 7.50 -12.17
N SER A 95 -14.64 8.01 -13.27
CA SER A 95 -15.39 7.17 -14.20
C SER A 95 -14.47 6.55 -15.25
N ASP A 96 -14.78 5.33 -15.70
CA ASP A 96 -14.04 4.65 -16.78
C ASP A 96 -13.92 5.51 -18.03
N ARG A 97 -14.95 6.32 -18.32
CA ARG A 97 -14.98 7.24 -19.45
C ARG A 97 -14.00 8.40 -19.28
N GLU A 98 -13.83 8.92 -18.07
CA GLU A 98 -12.84 9.97 -17.79
C GLU A 98 -11.44 9.42 -17.96
N ILE A 99 -11.15 8.24 -17.41
CA ILE A 99 -9.84 7.58 -17.56
C ILE A 99 -9.54 7.27 -19.03
N ALA A 100 -10.53 6.79 -19.79
CA ALA A 100 -10.36 6.48 -21.21
C ALA A 100 -10.06 7.71 -22.08
N ASN A 101 -10.55 8.89 -21.69
CA ASN A 101 -10.30 10.15 -22.40
C ASN A 101 -8.98 10.83 -22.00
N LEU A 102 -8.27 10.35 -20.97
CA LEU A 102 -6.96 10.87 -20.61
C LEU A 102 -5.94 10.43 -21.66
N GLU A 103 -5.22 11.39 -22.22
CA GLU A 103 -4.12 11.19 -23.18
C GLU A 103 -2.81 11.63 -22.53
N ARG A 104 -1.70 10.98 -22.86
CA ARG A 104 -0.37 11.41 -22.40
C ARG A 104 0.03 12.72 -23.10
N LEU A 105 0.71 13.59 -22.37
CA LEU A 105 1.26 14.88 -22.84
C LEU A 105 2.73 14.77 -23.23
#